data_AF-A0A969GCI1-F1
#
_entry.id   AF-A0A969GCI1-F1
#
_cell.length_a   1.000
_cell.length_b   1.000
_cell.length_c   1.000
_cell.angle_alpha   90.00
_cell.angle_beta   90.00
_cell.angle_gamma   90.00
#
_symmetry.space_group_name_H-M   'P 1'
#
loop_
_entity.id
_entity.type
_entity.pdbx_description
1 polymer ?
#
loop_
_entity_poly.entity_id
_entity_poly.type
_entity_poly.pdbx_seq_one_letter_code
_entity_poly.pdbx_strand_id
1 'polypeptide(L)' 'MTNRSKLYQNIKEFTGLTPKSYINEVRFQAARELLEDRPNLTIKAIAYKVGFKDEKYFARNFKKAIWKISE' A
#
# COMPACT_ATOMS: atom_id res chain seq x y z
N MET A 1 12.71 4.09 24.47
CA MET A 1 12.91 4.87 23.22
C MET A 1 13.05 3.90 22.06
N THR A 2 12.08 3.82 21.16
CA THR A 2 12.13 2.89 20.02
C THR A 2 13.13 3.42 18.98
N ASN A 3 14.25 2.73 18.80
CA ASN A 3 15.27 3.12 17.81
C ASN A 3 14.70 2.92 16.39
N ARG A 4 14.54 4.01 15.63
CA ARG A 4 13.98 4.00 14.26
C ARG A 4 14.74 3.04 13.34
N SER A 5 16.06 2.97 13.47
CA SER A 5 16.91 2.07 12.68
C SER A 5 16.64 0.61 12.99
N LYS A 6 16.44 0.27 14.27
CA LYS A 6 16.12 -1.10 14.69
C LYS A 6 14.75 -1.53 14.17
N LEU A 7 13.75 -0.64 14.23
CA LEU A 7 12.42 -0.91 13.65
C LEU A 7 12.50 -1.14 12.13
N TYR A 8 13.30 -0.33 11.42
CA TYR A 8 13.43 -0.45 9.97
C TYR A 8 14.13 -1.74 9.56
N GLN A 9 15.15 -2.16 10.33
CA GLN A 9 15.80 -3.45 10.17
C GLN A 9 14.81 -4.59 10.42
N ASN A 10 14.10 -4.57 11.55
CA ASN A 10 13.12 -5.61 11.87
C ASN A 10 12.06 -5.74 10.77
N ILE A 11 11.48 -4.63 10.27
CA ILE A 11 10.50 -4.70 9.17
C ILE A 11 11.11 -5.38 7.95
N LYS A 12 12.35 -5.01 7.58
CA LYS A 12 13.03 -5.63 6.44
C LYS A 12 13.33 -7.11 6.67
N GLU A 13 13.75 -7.49 7.88
CA GLU A 13 14.05 -8.88 8.22
C GLU A 13 12.80 -9.77 8.19
N PHE A 14 11.68 -9.29 8.74
CA PHE A 14 10.44 -10.07 8.81
C PHE A 14 9.65 -10.09 7.50
N THR A 15 9.71 -9.02 6.71
CA THR A 15 8.85 -8.88 5.51
C THR A 15 9.63 -8.96 4.20
N GLY A 16 10.97 -8.84 4.24
CA GLY A 16 11.79 -8.66 3.04
C GLY A 16 11.65 -7.28 2.39
N LEU A 17 10.73 -6.44 2.88
CA LEU A 17 10.38 -5.16 2.29
C LEU A 17 11.05 -4.00 3.03
N THR A 18 11.32 -2.92 2.30
CA THR A 18 11.64 -1.65 2.98
C THR A 18 10.42 -1.17 3.78
N PRO A 19 10.58 -0.43 4.88
CA PRO A 19 9.45 0.10 5.66
C PRO A 19 8.45 0.89 4.81
N LYS A 20 8.95 1.66 3.84
CA LYS A 20 8.11 2.39 2.89
C LYS A 20 7.29 1.45 2.00
N SER A 21 7.93 0.41 1.47
CA SER A 21 7.26 -0.60 0.64
C SER A 21 6.21 -1.35 1.45
N TYR A 22 6.53 -1.74 2.68
CA TYR A 22 5.59 -2.41 3.58
C TYR A 22 4.36 -1.56 3.89
N ILE A 23 4.54 -0.27 4.23
CA ILE A 23 3.42 0.65 4.45
C ILE A 23 2.55 0.77 3.19
N ASN A 24 3.18 0.85 2.02
CA ASN A 24 2.43 0.91 0.76
C ASN A 24 1.67 -0.39 0.50
N GLU A 25 2.25 -1.56 0.78
CA GLU A 25 1.61 -2.87 0.64
C GLU A 25 0.33 -2.94 1.49
N VAL A 26 0.42 -2.56 2.77
CA VAL A 26 -0.73 -2.50 3.68
C VAL A 26 -1.81 -1.54 3.16
N ARG A 27 -1.42 -0.39 2.61
CA ARG A 27 -2.39 0.56 2.01
C ARG A 27 -3.02 0.03 0.73
N PHE A 28 -2.27 -0.70 -0.10
CA PHE A 28 -2.81 -1.32 -1.30
C PHE A 28 -3.76 -2.46 -0.94
N GLN A 29 -3.47 -3.23 0.11
CA GLN A 29 -4.37 -4.24 0.64
C GLN A 29 -5.73 -3.63 1.01
N ALA A 30 -5.72 -2.57 1.83
CA ALA A 30 -6.94 -1.85 2.20
C ALA A 30 -7.65 -1.23 0.98
N ALA A 31 -6.91 -0.80 -0.04
CA ALA A 31 -7.50 -0.27 -1.27
C ALA A 31 -8.22 -1.35 -2.09
N ARG A 32 -7.73 -2.60 -2.08
CA ARG A 32 -8.42 -3.73 -2.72
C ARG A 32 -9.73 -4.04 -2.02
N GLU A 33 -9.69 -4.15 -0.69
CA GLU A 33 -10.89 -4.38 0.13
C GLU A 33 -11.95 -3.30 -0.12
N LEU A 34 -11.55 -2.04 -0.20
CA LEU A 34 -12.46 -0.94 -0.54
C LEU A 34 -13.05 -1.03 -1.95
N LEU A 35 -12.31 -1.56 -2.92
CA LEU A 35 -12.79 -1.76 -4.29
C LEU A 35 -13.79 -2.91 -4.37
N GLU A 36 -13.55 -3.98 -3.64
CA GLU A 36 -14.42 -5.15 -3.55
C GLU A 36 -15.73 -4.79 -2.83
N ASP A 37 -15.64 -4.08 -1.69
CA ASP A 37 -16.82 -3.66 -0.91
C ASP A 37 -17.62 -2.55 -1.60
N ARG A 38 -16.96 -1.66 -2.34
CA ARG A 38 -17.58 -0.45 -2.93
C ARG A 38 -17.12 -0.23 -4.37
N PRO A 39 -17.62 -1.00 -5.33
CA PRO A 39 -17.18 -0.97 -6.72
C PRO A 39 -17.48 0.36 -7.44
N ASN A 40 -18.35 1.20 -6.87
CA ASN A 40 -18.67 2.53 -7.39
C ASN A 40 -17.69 3.63 -6.96
N LEU A 41 -16.74 3.34 -6.07
CA LEU A 41 -15.72 4.32 -5.69
C LEU A 41 -14.72 4.54 -6.83
N THR A 42 -14.42 5.81 -7.08
CA THR A 42 -13.36 6.17 -8.04
C THR A 42 -11.98 5.87 -7.46
N ILE A 43 -11.03 5.54 -8.33
CA ILE A 43 -9.61 5.34 -7.97
C ILE A 43 -9.07 6.53 -7.17
N LYS A 44 -9.47 7.76 -7.53
CA LYS A 44 -9.17 8.98 -6.79
C LYS A 44 -9.65 8.93 -5.35
N ALA A 45 -10.93 8.59 -5.13
CA ALA A 45 -11.51 8.53 -3.80
C ALA A 45 -10.84 7.46 -2.93
N ILE A 46 -10.51 6.31 -3.53
CA ILE A 46 -9.80 5.23 -2.85
C ILE A 46 -8.39 5.68 -2.46
N ALA A 47 -7.65 6.32 -3.37
CA ALA A 47 -6.30 6.85 -3.11
C ALA A 47 -6.29 7.77 -1.88
N TYR A 48 -7.24 8.70 -1.80
CA TYR A 48 -7.36 9.58 -0.63
C TYR A 48 -7.75 8.83 0.64
N LYS A 49 -8.68 7.86 0.56
CA LYS A 49 -9.10 7.05 1.72
C LYS A 49 -7.96 6.23 2.32
N VAL A 50 -7.08 5.69 1.48
CA VAL A 50 -5.92 4.90 1.93
C VAL A 50 -4.66 5.74 2.19
N GLY A 51 -4.80 7.07 2.21
CA GLY A 51 -3.76 8.00 2.68
C GLY A 51 -2.71 8.39 1.62
N PHE A 52 -3.01 8.24 0.33
CA PHE A 52 -2.18 8.80 -0.74
C PHE A 52 -2.63 10.22 -1.10
N LYS A 53 -1.68 11.16 -1.08
CA LYS A 53 -1.89 12.53 -1.57
C LYS A 53 -1.81 12.64 -3.08
N ASP A 54 -0.97 11.80 -3.69
CA ASP A 54 -0.74 11.75 -5.14
C ASP A 54 -1.49 10.55 -5.72
N GLU A 55 -2.62 10.83 -6.36
CA GLU A 55 -3.45 9.85 -7.06
C GLU A 55 -2.70 9.16 -8.21
N LYS A 56 -1.86 9.89 -8.97
CA LYS A 56 -1.14 9.32 -10.11
C LYS A 56 -0.09 8.32 -9.64
N TYR A 57 0.61 8.66 -8.56
CA TYR A 57 1.53 7.73 -7.89
C TYR A 57 0.78 6.51 -7.37
N PHE A 58 -0.36 6.69 -6.70
CA PHE A 58 -1.20 5.58 -6.24
C PHE A 58 -1.61 4.68 -7.41
N ALA A 59 -2.27 5.20 -8.44
CA ALA A 59 -2.80 4.42 -9.55
C ALA A 59 -1.72 3.58 -10.25
N ARG A 60 -0.54 4.16 -10.49
CA ARG A 60 0.58 3.45 -11.12
C ARG A 60 1.10 2.28 -10.28
N ASN A 61 1.24 2.48 -8.97
CA ASN A 61 1.78 1.44 -8.09
C ASN A 61 0.71 0.42 -7.68
N PHE A 62 -0.51 0.87 -7.44
CA PHE A 62 -1.66 0.03 -7.12
C PHE A 62 -1.97 -0.95 -8.25
N LYS A 63 -1.95 -0.48 -9.51
CA LYS A 63 -2.05 -1.36 -10.67
C LYS A 63 -0.99 -2.46 -10.57
N LYS A 64 0.30 -2.09 -10.45
CA LYS A 64 1.40 -3.06 -10.34
C LYS A 64 1.24 -4.04 -9.17
N ALA A 65 0.73 -3.60 -8.03
CA ALA A 65 0.49 -4.43 -6.86
C ALA A 65 -0.61 -5.47 -7.10
N ILE A 66 -1.72 -5.09 -7.76
CA ILE A 66 -2.78 -6.04 -8.13
C ILE A 66 -2.27 -7.10 -9.11
N TRP A 67 -1.54 -6.71 -10.16
CA TRP A 67 -1.05 -7.67 -11.16
C TRP A 67 0.01 -8.63 -10.61
N LYS A 68 0.68 -8.28 -9.50
CA LYS A 68 1.68 -9.13 -8.84
C LYS A 68 1.08 -10.32 -8.07
N ILE A 69 -0.23 -10.33 -7.80
CA ILE A 69 -0.90 -11.36 -6.99
C ILE A 69 -1.52 -12.46 -7.90
N SER A 70 -1.49 -12.28 -9.22
CA SER A 70 -1.97 -13.28 -10.20
C SER A 70 -0.93 -14.33 -10.59
N GLU A 71 0.20 -14.40 -9.88
CA GLU A 71 1.30 -15.38 -10.08
C GLU A 71 1.60 -16.06 -8.74
#